data_AF-A0A423XNU0-F1
#
_entry.id   AF-A0A423XNU0-F1
#
_cell.length_a   1.000
_cell.length_b   1.000
_cell.length_c   1.000
_cell.angle_alpha   90.00
_cell.angle_beta   90.00
_cell.angle_gamma   90.00
#
_symmetry.space_group_name_H-M   'P 1'
#
loop_
_entity.id
_entity.type
_entity.pdbx_description
1 polymer ?
#
loop_
_entity_poly.entity_id
_entity_poly.type
_entity_poly.pdbx_seq_one_letter_code
_entity_poly.pdbx_strand_id
1 'polypeptide(L)'
;MTPRATDCTPYLLNLGLTKSQTSMVWIAGPLSGIITQPVVGVLADSNRSKWGRRRPYIATGTVIVAAALLTLGWTREIVATLVPAESEFKRMFTITLAVLALYVTDFAINAVMSCSRSLLVDTLPVSKQQTGAAWAGRMGSLGHIVGYAIGAVDLPSTFGPRLGDTQFKQLTMIAALSMLATAGTTCWAVTERVLISVRHDPRRATEGRFKVFRQIWSTLIDLPPRIQMICWSMFWAWIGWFPFHFYGSTWVGETYFRYDVPEEVRASPDALGQMGRIGSYTLTIYSCMTFLGAWLLPLLVRSPEDDKFTHRPPQSIAQLVEGFNKVKPDLLTVWQAGHVMFAAAMFLAPFAKSFRVATALVVFCGIPWSIISWAPTATMGMEVNKITSKDTAYRRLSGTPEPMDLRTIANPVDAIHVVEHAPEDNPTTNTGSTGELSGIYFGILNIYQTVPQFIGSFISTLVFSILEPGKSPELATDAHPSEHHPTDGPNAISVCLFIGAIAACAALVATRKLRYAH
;
A
#
# COMPACT_ATOMS: atom_id res chain seq x y z
N MET A 1 -1.77 -9.59 -2.18
CA MET A 1 -0.93 -10.59 -1.49
C MET A 1 0.40 -9.96 -1.16
N THR A 2 0.66 -9.68 0.12
CA THR A 2 1.99 -9.31 0.61
C THR A 2 2.48 -10.34 1.63
N PRO A 3 2.83 -11.58 1.18
CA PRO A 3 3.78 -12.44 1.89
C PRO A 3 5.13 -11.74 2.15
N ARG A 4 5.38 -10.64 1.42
CA ARG A 4 6.60 -9.84 1.42
C ARG A 4 7.14 -9.52 2.81
N ALA A 5 6.39 -8.84 3.68
CA ALA A 5 6.93 -8.46 4.98
C ALA A 5 6.94 -9.61 6.00
N THR A 6 5.94 -10.49 5.91
CA THR A 6 5.67 -11.50 6.94
C THR A 6 6.73 -12.58 6.98
N ASP A 7 7.08 -13.13 5.81
CA ASP A 7 7.96 -14.29 5.72
C ASP A 7 9.34 -13.94 5.14
N CYS A 8 9.47 -12.87 4.34
CA CYS A 8 10.79 -12.49 3.81
C CYS A 8 11.69 -11.82 4.85
N THR A 9 11.15 -11.02 5.80
CA THR A 9 11.96 -10.45 6.89
C THR A 9 12.66 -11.55 7.69
N PRO A 10 11.95 -12.55 8.25
CA PRO A 10 12.62 -13.62 8.99
C PRO A 10 13.50 -14.50 8.08
N TYR A 11 13.15 -14.66 6.79
CA TYR A 11 14.02 -15.35 5.82
C TYR A 11 15.35 -14.64 5.61
N LEU A 12 15.37 -13.31 5.43
CA LEU A 12 16.60 -12.53 5.28
C LEU A 12 17.48 -12.60 6.55
N LEU A 13 16.86 -12.54 7.73
CA LEU A 13 17.57 -12.74 8.99
C LEU A 13 18.16 -14.16 9.09
N ASN A 14 17.43 -15.18 8.61
CA ASN A 14 17.92 -16.56 8.53
C ASN A 14 19.02 -16.77 7.48
N LEU A 15 19.08 -15.95 6.42
CA LEU A 15 20.22 -15.90 5.51
C LEU A 15 21.47 -15.24 6.14
N GLY A 16 21.33 -14.61 7.31
CA GLY A 16 22.41 -14.02 8.07
C GLY A 16 22.54 -12.50 7.93
N LEU A 17 21.53 -11.81 7.38
CA LEU A 17 21.48 -10.35 7.46
C LEU A 17 21.20 -9.91 8.89
N THR A 18 21.79 -8.80 9.30
CA THR A 18 21.38 -8.12 10.53
C THR A 18 20.04 -7.41 10.31
N LYS A 19 19.34 -7.04 11.41
CA LYS A 19 18.09 -6.26 11.31
C LYS A 19 18.31 -4.92 10.61
N SER A 20 19.46 -4.29 10.85
CA SER A 20 19.89 -3.05 10.19
C SER A 20 20.04 -3.22 8.68
N GLN A 21 20.70 -4.30 8.23
CA GLN A 21 20.82 -4.63 6.80
C GLN A 21 19.46 -4.94 6.16
N THR A 22 18.61 -5.69 6.86
CA THR A 22 17.26 -6.03 6.41
C THR A 22 16.42 -4.76 6.23
N SER A 23 16.57 -3.77 7.11
CA SER A 23 15.90 -2.46 6.98
C SER A 23 16.31 -1.68 5.74
N MET A 24 17.59 -1.76 5.35
CA MET A 24 18.07 -1.15 4.12
C MET A 24 17.52 -1.84 2.87
N VAL A 25 17.35 -3.16 2.89
CA VAL A 25 16.71 -3.92 1.79
C VAL A 25 15.27 -3.44 1.58
N TRP A 26 14.55 -3.09 2.65
CA TRP A 26 13.17 -2.61 2.57
C TRP A 26 12.99 -1.23 1.93
N ILE A 27 14.08 -0.50 1.66
CA ILE A 27 14.06 0.72 0.84
C ILE A 27 13.58 0.42 -0.59
N ALA A 28 13.70 -0.83 -1.05
CA ALA A 28 13.17 -1.29 -2.34
C ALA A 28 11.67 -0.98 -2.54
N GLY A 29 10.85 -1.16 -1.50
CA GLY A 29 9.41 -0.92 -1.57
C GLY A 29 9.06 0.53 -1.91
N PRO A 30 9.49 1.52 -1.10
CA PRO A 30 9.30 2.93 -1.40
C PRO A 30 9.91 3.37 -2.73
N LEU A 31 11.14 2.91 -3.02
CA LEU A 31 11.85 3.24 -4.25
C LEU A 31 11.08 2.76 -5.49
N SER A 32 10.61 1.52 -5.46
CA SER A 32 9.80 0.97 -6.54
C SER A 32 8.44 1.67 -6.65
N GLY A 33 7.84 2.13 -5.56
CA GLY A 33 6.60 2.92 -5.58
C GLY A 33 6.73 4.24 -6.36
N ILE A 34 7.81 5.00 -6.12
CA ILE A 34 8.05 6.29 -6.78
C ILE A 34 8.46 6.10 -8.25
N ILE A 35 9.30 5.12 -8.55
CA ILE A 35 9.86 4.94 -9.90
C ILE A 35 8.88 4.21 -10.82
N THR A 36 8.29 3.12 -10.34
CA THR A 36 7.56 2.19 -11.21
C THR A 36 6.25 2.81 -11.71
N GLN A 37 5.51 3.53 -10.87
CA GLN A 37 4.23 4.12 -11.25
C GLN A 37 4.34 5.07 -12.47
N PRO A 38 5.24 6.08 -12.49
CA PRO A 38 5.36 6.96 -13.65
C PRO A 38 5.99 6.26 -14.86
N VAL A 39 7.02 5.42 -14.66
CA VAL A 39 7.72 4.73 -15.76
C VAL A 39 6.78 3.76 -16.47
N VAL A 40 6.13 2.89 -15.71
CA VAL A 40 5.21 1.88 -16.26
C VAL A 40 3.97 2.55 -16.82
N GLY A 41 3.50 3.66 -16.23
CA GLY A 41 2.45 4.50 -16.82
C GLY A 41 2.77 4.86 -18.26
N VAL A 42 3.91 5.53 -18.50
CA VAL A 42 4.35 5.98 -19.84
C VAL A 42 4.61 4.80 -20.80
N LEU A 43 5.29 3.75 -20.32
CA LEU A 43 5.60 2.59 -21.15
C LEU A 43 4.35 1.82 -21.56
N ALA A 44 3.42 1.61 -20.61
CA ALA A 44 2.18 0.94 -20.91
C ALA A 44 1.27 1.83 -21.77
N ASP A 45 1.26 3.15 -21.60
CA ASP A 45 0.44 4.06 -22.39
C ASP A 45 0.84 4.16 -23.87
N SER A 46 2.12 3.94 -24.17
CA SER A 46 2.66 3.96 -25.54
C SER A 46 2.58 2.62 -26.27
N ASN A 47 2.03 1.58 -25.63
CA ASN A 47 1.99 0.23 -26.17
C ASN A 47 0.97 0.05 -27.29
N ARG A 48 1.41 -0.55 -28.40
CA ARG A 48 0.61 -0.81 -29.60
C ARG A 48 0.26 -2.30 -29.81
N SER A 49 0.45 -3.12 -28.78
CA SER A 49 0.21 -4.56 -28.88
C SER A 49 -1.25 -4.88 -29.25
N LYS A 50 -1.44 -5.94 -30.05
CA LYS A 50 -2.75 -6.48 -30.44
C LYS A 50 -3.56 -7.01 -29.25
N TRP A 51 -2.89 -7.28 -28.12
CA TRP A 51 -3.53 -7.76 -26.90
C TRP A 51 -4.04 -6.63 -25.99
N GLY A 52 -3.93 -5.39 -26.45
CA GLY A 52 -4.28 -4.21 -25.66
C GLY A 52 -3.06 -3.49 -25.12
N ARG A 53 -3.32 -2.33 -24.49
CA ARG A 53 -2.31 -1.40 -24.02
C ARG A 53 -1.70 -1.86 -22.69
N ARG A 54 -2.50 -2.27 -21.71
CA ARG A 54 -2.06 -2.65 -20.35
C ARG A 54 -1.85 -4.16 -20.16
N ARG A 55 -2.64 -5.02 -20.81
CA ARG A 55 -2.60 -6.49 -20.62
C ARG A 55 -1.20 -7.13 -20.78
N PRO A 56 -0.38 -6.78 -21.79
CA PRO A 56 0.96 -7.36 -21.94
C PRO A 56 1.88 -7.06 -20.76
N TYR A 57 1.78 -5.87 -20.15
CA TYR A 57 2.59 -5.50 -18.99
C TYR A 57 2.16 -6.25 -17.74
N ILE A 58 0.86 -6.50 -17.57
CA ILE A 58 0.34 -7.35 -16.49
C ILE A 58 0.88 -8.77 -16.66
N ALA A 59 0.74 -9.37 -17.85
CA ALA A 59 1.20 -10.73 -18.12
C ALA A 59 2.71 -10.89 -17.91
N THR A 60 3.52 -10.04 -18.56
CA THR A 60 4.99 -10.09 -18.43
C THR A 60 5.43 -9.80 -17.00
N GLY A 61 4.84 -8.79 -16.35
CA GLY A 61 5.13 -8.44 -14.96
C GLY A 61 4.84 -9.61 -14.02
N THR A 62 3.71 -10.30 -14.18
CA THR A 62 3.37 -11.47 -13.34
C THR A 62 4.32 -12.64 -13.56
N VAL A 63 4.76 -12.91 -14.80
CA VAL A 63 5.78 -13.94 -15.07
C VAL A 63 7.10 -13.61 -14.39
N ILE A 64 7.52 -12.33 -14.43
CA ILE A 64 8.73 -11.87 -13.73
C ILE A 64 8.57 -12.06 -12.22
N VAL A 65 7.42 -11.71 -11.64
CA VAL A 65 7.16 -11.92 -10.21
C VAL A 65 7.22 -13.41 -9.85
N ALA A 66 6.58 -14.28 -10.63
CA ALA A 66 6.60 -15.72 -10.38
C ALA A 66 8.03 -16.27 -10.41
N ALA A 67 8.83 -15.92 -11.42
CA ALA A 67 10.22 -16.33 -11.53
C ALA A 67 11.10 -15.80 -10.37
N ALA A 68 10.87 -14.55 -9.95
CA ALA A 68 11.61 -13.94 -8.85
C ALA A 68 11.24 -14.57 -7.49
N LEU A 69 9.96 -14.89 -7.26
CA LEU A 69 9.50 -15.60 -6.05
C LEU A 69 10.09 -17.01 -5.96
N LEU A 70 10.14 -17.74 -7.07
CA LEU A 70 10.77 -19.08 -7.10
C LEU A 70 12.29 -18.98 -6.89
N THR A 71 12.95 -17.98 -7.50
CA THR A 71 14.37 -17.71 -7.23
C THR A 71 14.59 -17.44 -5.74
N LEU A 72 13.71 -16.67 -5.09
CA LEU A 72 13.78 -16.35 -3.67
C LEU A 72 13.57 -17.60 -2.79
N GLY A 73 12.60 -18.46 -3.11
CA GLY A 73 12.33 -19.68 -2.36
C GLY A 73 13.49 -20.69 -2.40
N TRP A 74 14.14 -20.82 -3.56
CA TRP A 74 15.22 -21.78 -3.83
C TRP A 74 16.61 -21.13 -3.91
N THR A 75 16.81 -19.95 -3.30
CA THR A 75 18.07 -19.21 -3.44
C THR A 75 19.28 -20.03 -2.99
N ARG A 76 19.17 -20.76 -1.87
CA ARG A 76 20.26 -21.59 -1.33
C ARG A 76 20.63 -22.72 -2.28
N GLU A 77 19.65 -23.39 -2.86
CA GLU A 77 19.83 -24.51 -3.78
C GLU A 77 20.43 -24.04 -5.10
N ILE A 78 19.90 -22.96 -5.67
CA ILE A 78 20.43 -22.35 -6.90
C ILE A 78 21.91 -22.00 -6.71
N VAL A 79 22.25 -21.34 -5.60
CA VAL A 79 23.64 -20.99 -5.33
C VAL A 79 24.50 -22.20 -5.02
N ALA A 80 23.99 -23.22 -4.33
CA ALA A 80 24.72 -24.46 -4.09
C ALA A 80 25.08 -25.21 -5.38
N THR A 81 24.25 -25.14 -6.42
CA THR A 81 24.58 -25.72 -7.74
C THR A 81 25.68 -24.96 -8.48
N LEU A 82 25.79 -23.64 -8.26
CA LEU A 82 26.78 -22.79 -8.93
C LEU A 82 28.11 -22.72 -8.16
N VAL A 83 28.03 -22.77 -6.83
CA VAL A 83 29.17 -22.68 -5.91
C VAL A 83 29.07 -23.82 -4.89
N PRO A 84 29.63 -25.01 -5.22
CA PRO A 84 29.53 -26.18 -4.34
C PRO A 84 30.34 -26.02 -3.03
N ALA A 85 31.49 -25.34 -3.09
CA ALA A 85 32.37 -25.18 -1.95
C ALA A 85 31.78 -24.24 -0.89
N GLU A 86 31.72 -24.72 0.36
CA GLU A 86 31.36 -23.88 1.52
C GLU A 86 32.41 -22.80 1.72
N SER A 87 32.01 -21.56 1.45
CA SER A 87 32.89 -20.39 1.46
C SER A 87 32.10 -19.14 1.82
N GLU A 88 32.80 -18.11 2.32
CA GLU A 88 32.18 -16.81 2.56
C GLU A 88 31.56 -16.23 1.27
N PHE A 89 32.18 -16.50 0.12
CA PHE A 89 31.66 -16.15 -1.19
C PHE A 89 30.27 -16.75 -1.46
N LYS A 90 30.07 -18.04 -1.16
CA LYS A 90 28.76 -18.72 -1.29
C LYS A 90 27.68 -18.03 -0.46
N ARG A 91 28.01 -17.67 0.79
CA ARG A 91 27.10 -16.95 1.70
C ARG A 91 26.75 -15.57 1.14
N MET A 92 27.74 -14.78 0.75
CA MET A 92 27.54 -13.45 0.18
C MET A 92 26.73 -13.50 -1.12
N PHE A 93 27.00 -14.47 -1.99
CA PHE A 93 26.27 -14.66 -3.24
C PHE A 93 24.82 -15.07 -3.02
N THR A 94 24.55 -15.94 -2.04
CA THR A 94 23.18 -16.30 -1.61
C THR A 94 22.41 -15.07 -1.14
N ILE A 95 23.01 -14.26 -0.27
CA ILE A 95 22.41 -13.01 0.22
C ILE A 95 22.12 -12.05 -0.94
N THR A 96 23.10 -11.87 -1.84
CA THR A 96 22.99 -10.93 -2.96
C THR A 96 21.88 -11.35 -3.92
N LEU A 97 21.79 -12.64 -4.24
CA LEU A 97 20.75 -13.18 -5.11
C LEU A 97 19.36 -13.05 -4.46
N ALA A 98 19.22 -13.33 -3.17
CA ALA A 98 17.96 -13.15 -2.44
C ALA A 98 17.51 -11.67 -2.45
N VAL A 99 18.42 -10.74 -2.16
CA VAL A 99 18.12 -9.30 -2.18
C VAL A 99 17.73 -8.85 -3.59
N LEU A 100 18.46 -9.28 -4.63
CA LEU A 100 18.13 -8.95 -6.02
C LEU A 100 16.76 -9.51 -6.42
N ALA A 101 16.45 -10.76 -6.09
CA ALA A 101 15.17 -11.38 -6.36
C ALA A 101 14.02 -10.65 -5.65
N LEU A 102 14.23 -10.21 -4.40
CA LEU A 102 13.27 -9.39 -3.65
C LEU A 102 13.03 -8.04 -4.32
N TYR A 103 14.09 -7.35 -4.75
CA TYR A 103 13.97 -6.09 -5.50
C TYR A 103 13.19 -6.27 -6.80
N VAL A 104 13.54 -7.28 -7.60
CA VAL A 104 12.82 -7.59 -8.85
C VAL A 104 11.35 -7.87 -8.56
N THR A 105 11.05 -8.63 -7.51
CA THR A 105 9.68 -8.90 -7.06
C THR A 105 8.93 -7.61 -6.73
N ASP A 106 9.55 -6.68 -5.98
CA ASP A 106 8.91 -5.42 -5.58
C ASP A 106 8.60 -4.51 -6.77
N PHE A 107 9.57 -4.29 -7.65
CA PHE A 107 9.37 -3.50 -8.86
C PHE A 107 8.31 -4.12 -9.78
N ALA A 108 8.37 -5.43 -10.00
CA ALA A 108 7.42 -6.11 -10.88
C ALA A 108 5.99 -6.14 -10.30
N ILE A 109 5.82 -6.38 -8.98
CA ILE A 109 4.49 -6.30 -8.36
C ILE A 109 3.94 -4.87 -8.43
N ASN A 110 4.76 -3.85 -8.19
CA ASN A 110 4.30 -2.46 -8.31
C ASN A 110 3.87 -2.11 -9.74
N ALA A 111 4.56 -2.65 -10.76
CA ALA A 111 4.17 -2.51 -12.16
C ALA A 111 2.82 -3.17 -12.43
N VAL A 112 2.64 -4.42 -11.99
CA VAL A 112 1.40 -5.19 -12.16
C VAL A 112 0.23 -4.49 -11.45
N MET A 113 0.44 -4.00 -10.22
CA MET A 113 -0.60 -3.29 -9.44
C MET A 113 -1.00 -1.98 -10.12
N SER A 114 -0.03 -1.20 -10.62
CA SER A 114 -0.29 0.05 -11.34
C SER A 114 -1.11 -0.21 -12.61
N CYS A 115 -0.65 -1.14 -13.46
CA CYS A 115 -1.37 -1.51 -14.69
C CYS A 115 -2.76 -2.07 -14.43
N SER A 116 -2.93 -2.92 -13.40
CA SER A 116 -4.23 -3.50 -13.05
C SER A 116 -5.22 -2.45 -12.58
N ARG A 117 -4.77 -1.45 -11.81
CA ARG A 117 -5.60 -0.34 -11.36
C ARG A 117 -6.01 0.56 -12.52
N SER A 118 -5.09 0.87 -13.44
CA SER A 118 -5.42 1.65 -14.64
C SER A 118 -6.38 0.89 -15.56
N LEU A 119 -6.18 -0.42 -15.74
CA LEU A 119 -7.07 -1.27 -16.55
C LEU A 119 -8.53 -1.23 -16.05
N LEU A 120 -8.73 -1.22 -14.72
CA LEU A 120 -10.06 -1.11 -14.12
C LEU A 120 -10.77 0.20 -14.51
N VAL A 121 -10.05 1.33 -14.45
CA VAL A 121 -10.60 2.65 -14.80
C VAL A 121 -10.82 2.78 -16.31
N ASP A 122 -9.91 2.25 -17.10
CA ASP A 122 -9.93 2.31 -18.57
C ASP A 122 -11.06 1.46 -19.19
N THR A 123 -11.51 0.40 -18.51
CA THR A 123 -12.51 -0.56 -19.05
C THR A 123 -13.93 -0.29 -18.58
N LEU A 124 -14.10 0.36 -17.42
CA LEU A 124 -15.41 0.64 -16.86
C LEU A 124 -15.98 1.97 -17.37
N PRO A 125 -17.29 2.02 -17.70
CA PRO A 125 -17.99 3.28 -17.91
C PRO A 125 -17.87 4.20 -16.68
N VAL A 126 -17.82 5.52 -16.89
CA VAL A 126 -17.63 6.52 -15.82
C VAL A 126 -18.59 6.32 -14.65
N SER A 127 -19.86 6.01 -14.91
CA SER A 127 -20.88 5.76 -13.88
C SER A 127 -20.60 4.52 -13.01
N LYS A 128 -19.79 3.58 -13.47
CA LYS A 128 -19.43 2.34 -12.76
C LYS A 128 -18.03 2.37 -12.16
N GLN A 129 -17.21 3.39 -12.42
CA GLN A 129 -15.82 3.44 -11.96
C GLN A 129 -15.72 3.44 -10.43
N GLN A 130 -16.60 4.17 -9.73
CA GLN A 130 -16.64 4.17 -8.25
C GLN A 130 -16.97 2.78 -7.70
N THR A 131 -18.00 2.12 -8.24
CA THR A 131 -18.37 0.75 -7.86
C THR A 131 -17.25 -0.25 -8.18
N GLY A 132 -16.58 -0.09 -9.32
CA GLY A 132 -15.42 -0.88 -9.70
C GLY A 132 -14.25 -0.73 -8.73
N ALA A 133 -13.89 0.50 -8.39
CA ALA A 133 -12.86 0.80 -7.40
C ALA A 133 -13.19 0.21 -6.02
N ALA A 134 -14.46 0.26 -5.61
CA ALA A 134 -14.94 -0.37 -4.37
C ALA A 134 -14.79 -1.90 -4.40
N TRP A 135 -15.14 -2.56 -5.51
CA TRP A 135 -14.92 -4.01 -5.67
C TRP A 135 -13.45 -4.38 -5.67
N ALA A 136 -12.60 -3.61 -6.36
CA ALA A 136 -11.15 -3.83 -6.34
C ALA A 136 -10.58 -3.73 -4.92
N GLY A 137 -11.03 -2.75 -4.12
CA GLY A 137 -10.68 -2.64 -2.71
C GLY A 137 -11.11 -3.86 -1.90
N ARG A 138 -12.36 -4.32 -2.06
CA ARG A 138 -12.90 -5.51 -1.37
C ARG A 138 -12.14 -6.79 -1.73
N MET A 139 -11.85 -6.99 -3.01
CA MET A 139 -11.07 -8.13 -3.48
C MET A 139 -9.63 -8.10 -2.96
N GLY A 140 -9.03 -6.90 -2.87
CA GLY A 140 -7.75 -6.70 -2.21
C GLY A 140 -7.75 -7.18 -0.75
N SER A 141 -8.76 -6.77 0.03
CA SER A 141 -8.91 -7.21 1.42
C SER A 141 -9.13 -8.72 1.55
N LEU A 142 -9.96 -9.31 0.69
CA LEU A 142 -10.14 -10.77 0.65
C LEU A 142 -8.81 -11.50 0.36
N GLY A 143 -8.02 -10.97 -0.58
CA GLY A 143 -6.70 -11.50 -0.89
C GLY A 143 -5.70 -11.42 0.26
N HIS A 144 -5.83 -10.45 1.17
CA HIS A 144 -5.03 -10.40 2.40
C HIS A 144 -5.43 -11.51 3.37
N ILE A 145 -6.73 -11.70 3.62
CA ILE A 145 -7.22 -12.77 4.51
C ILE A 145 -6.74 -14.13 4.01
N VAL A 146 -6.97 -14.44 2.73
CA VAL A 146 -6.56 -15.72 2.13
C VAL A 146 -5.04 -15.90 2.18
N GLY A 147 -4.28 -14.87 1.81
CA GLY A 147 -2.82 -14.93 1.81
C GLY A 147 -2.22 -15.21 3.18
N TYR A 148 -2.68 -14.49 4.21
CA TYR A 148 -2.18 -14.70 5.58
C TYR A 148 -2.70 -16.00 6.20
N ALA A 149 -3.93 -16.42 5.87
CA ALA A 149 -4.46 -17.69 6.34
C ALA A 149 -3.63 -18.88 5.82
N ILE A 150 -3.20 -18.83 4.54
CA ILE A 150 -2.29 -19.83 3.97
C ILE A 150 -0.94 -19.82 4.72
N GLY A 151 -0.39 -18.64 5.04
CA GLY A 151 0.83 -18.49 5.82
C GLY A 151 0.75 -18.99 7.26
N ALA A 152 -0.45 -18.99 7.85
CA ALA A 152 -0.68 -19.43 9.22
C ALA A 152 -0.75 -20.96 9.36
N VAL A 153 -1.07 -21.67 8.28
CA VAL A 153 -1.17 -23.13 8.25
C VAL A 153 0.22 -23.74 8.13
N ASP A 154 0.43 -24.89 8.78
CA ASP A 154 1.62 -25.74 8.56
C ASP A 154 1.56 -26.40 7.18
N LEU A 155 2.11 -25.70 6.18
CA LEU A 155 2.12 -26.18 4.81
C LEU A 155 2.97 -27.45 4.63
N PRO A 156 4.20 -27.55 5.19
CA PRO A 156 4.99 -28.78 5.11
C PRO A 156 4.26 -30.01 5.65
N SER A 157 3.53 -29.87 6.77
CA SER A 157 2.69 -30.95 7.31
C SER A 157 1.51 -31.30 6.40
N THR A 158 0.89 -30.30 5.76
CA THR A 158 -0.33 -30.47 4.95
C THR A 158 -0.05 -31.04 3.55
N PHE A 159 0.97 -30.52 2.85
CA PHE A 159 1.27 -30.86 1.46
C PHE A 159 2.44 -31.84 1.31
N GLY A 160 3.15 -32.14 2.40
CA GLY A 160 4.40 -32.89 2.39
C GLY A 160 5.50 -32.17 1.60
N PRO A 161 6.65 -32.81 1.34
CA PRO A 161 7.81 -32.16 0.72
C PRO A 161 7.67 -31.93 -0.80
N ARG A 162 6.52 -32.24 -1.42
CA ARG A 162 6.36 -32.24 -2.89
C ARG A 162 6.47 -30.86 -3.53
N LEU A 163 6.01 -29.82 -2.84
CA LEU A 163 6.05 -28.43 -3.32
C LEU A 163 7.29 -27.67 -2.82
N GLY A 164 8.10 -28.31 -1.99
CA GLY A 164 9.18 -27.70 -1.21
C GLY A 164 9.26 -28.33 0.17
N ASP A 165 10.47 -28.40 0.70
CA ASP A 165 10.82 -28.95 2.02
C ASP A 165 10.62 -27.95 3.16
N THR A 166 10.49 -26.66 2.87
CA THR A 166 10.29 -25.60 3.87
C THR A 166 8.98 -24.85 3.64
N GLN A 167 8.45 -24.24 4.71
CA GLN A 167 7.26 -23.41 4.62
C GLN A 167 7.43 -22.25 3.63
N PHE A 168 8.59 -21.59 3.64
CA PHE A 168 8.87 -20.46 2.74
C PHE A 168 8.87 -20.87 1.25
N LYS A 169 9.43 -22.03 0.91
CA LYS A 169 9.40 -22.59 -0.46
C LYS A 169 7.96 -22.85 -0.92
N GLN A 170 7.16 -23.48 -0.06
CA GLN A 170 5.76 -23.75 -0.40
C GLN A 170 4.94 -22.46 -0.53
N LEU A 171 5.16 -21.47 0.33
CA LEU A 171 4.48 -20.17 0.25
C LEU A 171 4.82 -19.41 -1.04
N THR A 172 6.10 -19.34 -1.41
CA THR A 172 6.54 -18.68 -2.64
C THR A 172 5.98 -19.37 -3.88
N MET A 173 5.90 -20.70 -3.89
CA MET A 173 5.27 -21.48 -4.96
C MET A 173 3.76 -21.21 -5.07
N ILE A 174 3.02 -21.28 -3.96
CA ILE A 174 1.57 -21.00 -3.93
C ILE A 174 1.30 -19.55 -4.35
N ALA A 175 2.10 -18.60 -3.87
CA ALA A 175 2.00 -17.19 -4.25
C ALA A 175 2.23 -17.00 -5.75
N ALA A 176 3.27 -17.61 -6.32
CA ALA A 176 3.56 -17.55 -7.76
C ALA A 176 2.42 -18.13 -8.60
N LEU A 177 1.91 -19.31 -8.27
CA LEU A 177 0.81 -19.96 -8.98
C LEU A 177 -0.50 -19.14 -8.87
N SER A 178 -0.83 -18.64 -7.68
CA SER A 178 -2.02 -17.82 -7.48
C SER A 178 -1.96 -16.49 -8.24
N MET A 179 -0.78 -15.87 -8.32
CA MET A 179 -0.58 -14.67 -9.13
C MET A 179 -0.71 -14.96 -10.63
N LEU A 180 -0.08 -16.04 -11.13
CA LEU A 180 -0.22 -16.45 -12.53
C LEU A 180 -1.67 -16.75 -12.89
N ALA A 181 -2.40 -17.46 -12.02
CA ALA A 181 -3.80 -17.78 -12.22
C ALA A 181 -4.66 -16.51 -12.26
N THR A 182 -4.54 -15.63 -11.27
CA THR A 182 -5.36 -14.40 -11.18
C THR A 182 -5.06 -13.37 -12.26
N ALA A 183 -3.78 -13.18 -12.59
CA ALA A 183 -3.39 -12.32 -13.71
C ALA A 183 -3.80 -12.96 -15.05
N GLY A 184 -3.65 -14.28 -15.20
CA GLY A 184 -4.08 -15.04 -16.37
C GLY A 184 -5.59 -14.90 -16.60
N THR A 185 -6.41 -15.05 -15.55
CA THR A 185 -7.87 -14.83 -15.65
C THR A 185 -8.21 -13.40 -15.99
N THR A 186 -7.49 -12.41 -15.46
CA THR A 186 -7.70 -10.99 -15.79
C THR A 186 -7.37 -10.73 -17.25
N CYS A 187 -6.20 -11.21 -17.70
CA CYS A 187 -5.78 -11.10 -19.08
C CYS A 187 -6.73 -11.85 -20.01
N TRP A 188 -7.32 -12.97 -19.63
CA TRP A 188 -8.28 -13.70 -20.47
C TRP A 188 -9.66 -13.05 -20.53
N ALA A 189 -10.20 -12.63 -19.38
CA ALA A 189 -11.58 -12.12 -19.27
C ALA A 189 -11.75 -10.67 -19.74
N VAL A 190 -10.71 -9.84 -19.61
CA VAL A 190 -10.78 -8.42 -19.94
C VAL A 190 -10.39 -8.18 -21.39
N THR A 191 -11.32 -7.63 -22.18
CA THR A 191 -11.04 -7.17 -23.55
C THR A 191 -10.75 -5.68 -23.54
N GLU A 192 -9.54 -5.31 -23.92
CA GLU A 192 -9.07 -3.93 -23.93
C GLU A 192 -9.10 -3.35 -25.35
N ARG A 193 -9.41 -2.05 -25.49
CA ARG A 193 -9.35 -1.37 -26.79
C ARG A 193 -7.89 -1.18 -27.21
N VAL A 194 -7.57 -1.51 -28.45
CA VAL A 194 -6.24 -1.29 -29.02
C VAL A 194 -6.07 0.19 -29.36
N LEU A 195 -4.91 0.77 -29.04
CA LEU A 195 -4.58 2.14 -29.40
C LEU A 195 -4.43 2.25 -30.93
N ILE A 196 -5.44 2.78 -31.62
CA ILE A 196 -5.38 3.12 -33.04
C ILE A 196 -4.77 4.52 -33.14
N SER A 197 -3.60 4.64 -33.78
CA SER A 197 -2.88 5.91 -33.79
C SER A 197 -3.60 6.98 -34.61
N VAL A 198 -3.98 8.08 -33.97
CA VAL A 198 -4.08 9.38 -34.65
C VAL A 198 -2.65 9.93 -34.78
N ARG A 199 -2.35 10.51 -35.95
CA ARG A 199 -1.03 10.99 -36.42
C ARG A 199 -0.17 11.57 -35.28
N HIS A 200 1.00 10.96 -35.05
CA HIS A 200 1.93 11.30 -33.96
C HIS A 200 2.74 12.56 -34.30
N ASP A 201 2.75 13.56 -33.42
CA ASP A 201 3.77 14.62 -33.41
C ASP A 201 4.87 14.23 -32.40
N PRO A 202 6.10 13.90 -32.85
CA PRO A 202 7.20 13.47 -31.99
C PRO A 202 7.63 14.53 -30.96
N ARG A 203 7.36 15.82 -31.21
CA ARG A 203 7.77 16.91 -30.31
C ARG A 203 6.90 16.99 -29.06
N ARG A 204 5.58 16.76 -29.17
CA ARG A 204 4.63 16.77 -28.03
C ARG A 204 4.85 15.62 -27.03
N ALA A 205 5.35 14.47 -27.48
CA ALA A 205 5.50 13.29 -26.62
C ALA A 205 6.69 13.39 -25.65
N THR A 206 7.78 14.06 -26.04
CA THR A 206 8.97 14.22 -25.20
C THR A 206 8.84 15.43 -24.26
N GLU A 207 8.20 16.52 -24.73
CA GLU A 207 7.86 17.67 -23.90
C GLU A 207 6.85 17.33 -22.80
N GLY A 208 5.85 16.48 -23.09
CA GLY A 208 4.86 16.03 -22.10
C GLY A 208 5.47 15.23 -20.93
N ARG A 209 6.51 14.42 -21.18
CA ARG A 209 7.11 13.54 -20.16
C ARG A 209 7.80 14.33 -19.04
N PHE A 210 8.65 15.29 -19.39
CA PHE A 210 9.31 16.15 -18.40
C PHE A 210 8.37 17.23 -17.84
N LYS A 211 7.35 17.65 -18.60
CA LYS A 211 6.32 18.57 -18.11
C LYS A 211 5.56 17.98 -16.92
N VAL A 212 5.19 16.70 -16.92
CA VAL A 212 4.50 16.06 -15.77
C VAL A 212 5.37 16.07 -14.51
N PHE A 213 6.64 15.67 -14.60
CA PHE A 213 7.54 15.72 -13.44
C PHE A 213 7.79 17.15 -12.95
N ARG A 214 7.98 18.10 -13.88
CA ARG A 214 8.13 19.53 -13.55
C ARG A 214 6.87 20.11 -12.92
N GLN A 215 5.69 19.70 -13.38
CA GLN A 215 4.39 20.14 -12.86
C GLN A 215 4.12 19.54 -11.48
N ILE A 216 4.41 18.26 -11.26
CA ILE A 216 4.36 17.64 -9.93
C ILE A 216 5.29 18.40 -8.97
N TRP A 217 6.52 18.72 -9.40
CA TRP A 217 7.48 19.48 -8.60
C TRP A 217 7.02 20.91 -8.29
N SER A 218 6.51 21.65 -9.28
CA SER A 218 6.00 23.01 -9.06
C SER A 218 4.76 23.01 -8.15
N THR A 219 3.85 22.06 -8.33
CA THR A 219 2.65 21.96 -7.48
C THR A 219 3.00 21.48 -6.06
N LEU A 220 4.07 20.69 -5.88
CA LEU A 220 4.58 20.31 -4.55
C LEU A 220 5.04 21.51 -3.73
N ILE A 221 5.57 22.54 -4.39
CA ILE A 221 6.04 23.76 -3.75
C ILE A 221 4.86 24.70 -3.43
N ASP A 222 3.88 24.81 -4.34
CA ASP A 222 2.71 25.70 -4.19
C ASP A 222 1.40 24.94 -3.90
N LEU A 223 1.37 24.18 -2.79
CA LEU A 223 0.16 23.46 -2.37
C LEU A 223 -0.85 24.36 -1.65
N PRO A 224 -2.16 24.26 -1.96
CA PRO A 224 -3.20 24.92 -1.16
C PRO A 224 -3.12 24.49 0.32
N PRO A 225 -3.35 25.40 1.29
CA PRO A 225 -3.13 25.11 2.72
C PRO A 225 -3.87 23.87 3.24
N ARG A 226 -5.12 23.66 2.80
CA ARG A 226 -5.92 22.50 3.20
C ARG A 226 -5.36 21.18 2.64
N ILE A 227 -4.93 21.16 1.38
CA ILE A 227 -4.29 19.98 0.77
C ILE A 227 -2.94 19.70 1.45
N GLN A 228 -2.16 20.74 1.71
CA GLN A 228 -0.86 20.64 2.38
C GLN A 228 -0.97 19.95 3.74
N MET A 229 -2.01 20.26 4.53
CA MET A 229 -2.21 19.61 5.83
C MET A 229 -2.64 18.14 5.72
N ILE A 230 -3.42 17.75 4.69
CA ILE A 230 -3.73 16.34 4.42
C ILE A 230 -2.42 15.60 4.13
N CYS A 231 -1.57 16.18 3.28
CA CYS A 231 -0.26 15.65 2.93
C CYS A 231 0.65 15.52 4.15
N TRP A 232 0.76 16.55 5.00
CA TRP A 232 1.55 16.48 6.23
C TRP A 232 1.01 15.47 7.24
N SER A 233 -0.32 15.31 7.35
CA SER A 233 -0.90 14.25 8.18
C SER A 233 -0.47 12.86 7.69
N MET A 234 -0.57 12.61 6.38
CA MET A 234 -0.06 11.36 5.79
C MET A 234 1.42 11.17 6.02
N PHE A 235 2.22 12.23 5.88
CA PHE A 235 3.67 12.17 6.08
C PHE A 235 4.03 11.59 7.44
N TRP A 236 3.53 12.22 8.49
CA TRP A 236 3.80 11.79 9.86
C TRP A 236 3.21 10.42 10.19
N ALA A 237 2.03 10.10 9.63
CA ALA A 237 1.41 8.80 9.83
C ALA A 237 2.26 7.67 9.24
N TRP A 238 2.79 7.86 8.03
CA TRP A 238 3.56 6.83 7.33
C TRP A 238 4.93 6.57 7.93
N ILE A 239 5.53 7.52 8.66
CA ILE A 239 6.72 7.24 9.49
C ILE A 239 6.40 6.14 10.52
N GLY A 240 5.21 6.17 11.13
CA GLY A 240 4.80 5.18 12.13
C GLY A 240 4.24 3.88 11.55
N TRP A 241 3.47 3.95 10.46
CA TRP A 241 2.93 2.76 9.81
C TRP A 241 3.99 1.92 9.10
N PHE A 242 5.08 2.52 8.63
CA PHE A 242 6.17 1.79 7.98
C PHE A 242 6.73 0.63 8.84
N PRO A 243 7.28 0.86 10.06
CA PRO A 243 7.82 -0.23 10.87
C PRO A 243 6.74 -1.25 11.26
N PHE A 244 5.48 -0.81 11.45
CA PHE A 244 4.36 -1.72 11.71
C PHE A 244 4.14 -2.70 10.56
N HIS A 245 4.13 -2.23 9.30
CA HIS A 245 3.89 -3.10 8.16
C HIS A 245 5.05 -4.05 7.83
N PHE A 246 6.29 -3.61 8.02
CA PHE A 246 7.46 -4.41 7.64
C PHE A 246 7.97 -5.32 8.77
N TYR A 247 7.81 -4.91 10.02
CA TYR A 247 8.35 -5.62 11.17
C TYR A 247 7.30 -6.08 12.18
N GLY A 248 6.03 -5.70 12.04
CA GLY A 248 5.00 -6.02 13.03
C GLY A 248 4.78 -7.52 13.24
N SER A 249 4.79 -8.32 12.18
CA SER A 249 4.71 -9.79 12.30
C SER A 249 5.97 -10.39 12.90
N THR A 250 7.15 -9.89 12.50
CA THR A 250 8.44 -10.33 13.05
C THR A 250 8.53 -10.00 14.54
N TRP A 251 8.05 -8.83 14.95
CA TRP A 251 7.98 -8.44 16.36
C TRP A 251 7.14 -9.41 17.19
N VAL A 252 5.95 -9.79 16.71
CA VAL A 252 5.11 -10.78 17.40
C VAL A 252 5.81 -12.14 17.49
N GLY A 253 6.47 -12.56 16.39
CA GLY A 253 7.27 -13.78 16.34
C GLY A 253 8.43 -13.75 17.35
N GLU A 254 9.24 -12.69 17.36
CA GLU A 254 10.35 -12.53 18.31
C GLU A 254 9.86 -12.45 19.76
N THR A 255 8.76 -11.76 20.04
CA THR A 255 8.17 -11.73 21.38
C THR A 255 7.77 -13.13 21.84
N TYR A 256 7.22 -13.96 20.95
CA TYR A 256 6.92 -15.36 21.26
C TYR A 256 8.20 -16.15 21.58
N PHE A 257 9.24 -16.09 20.73
CA PHE A 257 10.50 -16.82 20.95
C PHE A 257 11.29 -16.34 22.18
N ARG A 258 11.16 -15.07 22.54
CA ARG A 258 11.83 -14.49 23.72
C ARG A 258 11.16 -14.84 25.04
N TYR A 259 9.82 -14.82 25.09
CA TYR A 259 9.09 -14.88 26.36
C TYR A 259 8.20 -16.12 26.55
N ASP A 260 7.62 -16.68 25.47
CA ASP A 260 6.51 -17.63 25.57
C ASP A 260 6.81 -19.00 24.90
N VAL A 261 7.97 -19.18 24.26
CA VAL A 261 8.31 -20.45 23.58
C VAL A 261 8.58 -21.57 24.59
N PRO A 262 7.93 -22.75 24.47
CA PRO A 262 8.28 -23.92 25.27
C PRO A 262 9.70 -24.39 25.00
N GLU A 263 10.42 -24.89 26.02
CA GLU A 263 11.82 -25.34 25.87
C GLU A 263 12.00 -26.44 24.82
N GLU A 264 11.02 -27.33 24.68
CA GLU A 264 10.99 -28.40 23.68
C GLU A 264 10.99 -27.86 22.23
N VAL A 265 10.33 -26.72 22.02
CA VAL A 265 10.13 -26.11 20.70
C VAL A 265 11.33 -25.20 20.34
N ARG A 266 12.02 -24.64 21.34
CA ARG A 266 13.22 -23.82 21.16
C ARG A 266 14.37 -24.60 20.51
N ALA A 267 14.41 -25.93 20.67
CA ALA A 267 15.38 -26.81 20.04
C ALA A 267 14.99 -27.29 18.61
N SER A 268 13.82 -26.90 18.10
CA SER A 268 13.35 -27.29 16.77
C SER A 268 14.18 -26.62 15.66
N PRO A 269 14.56 -27.36 14.61
CA PRO A 269 15.25 -26.78 13.45
C PRO A 269 14.36 -25.87 12.58
N ASP A 270 13.04 -25.85 12.80
CA ASP A 270 12.05 -25.05 12.04
C ASP A 270 11.68 -23.72 12.74
N ALA A 271 12.63 -23.03 13.37
CA ALA A 271 12.37 -21.73 14.00
C ALA A 271 11.82 -20.69 12.99
N LEU A 272 12.35 -20.70 11.76
CA LEU A 272 11.91 -19.81 10.68
C LEU A 272 10.44 -20.04 10.28
N GLY A 273 10.04 -21.30 10.04
CA GLY A 273 8.66 -21.62 9.66
C GLY A 273 7.69 -21.29 10.80
N GLN A 274 8.03 -21.64 12.03
CA GLN A 274 7.21 -21.29 13.20
C GLN A 274 7.04 -19.77 13.36
N MET A 275 8.10 -18.98 13.22
CA MET A 275 8.01 -17.52 13.28
C MET A 275 7.10 -16.97 12.19
N GLY A 276 7.21 -17.50 10.96
CA GLY A 276 6.33 -17.17 9.84
C GLY A 276 4.86 -17.52 10.11
N ARG A 277 4.57 -18.70 10.67
CA ARG A 277 3.20 -19.13 11.02
C ARG A 277 2.56 -18.24 12.07
N ILE A 278 3.28 -17.94 13.14
CA ILE A 278 2.77 -17.14 14.25
C ILE A 278 2.51 -15.70 13.79
N GLY A 279 3.42 -15.14 12.99
CA GLY A 279 3.24 -13.84 12.35
C GLY A 279 2.02 -13.84 11.43
N SER A 280 1.89 -14.85 10.58
CA SER A 280 0.77 -15.00 9.64
C SER A 280 -0.58 -15.22 10.34
N TYR A 281 -0.62 -15.97 11.44
CA TYR A 281 -1.81 -16.14 12.27
C TYR A 281 -2.31 -14.79 12.80
N THR A 282 -1.39 -13.99 13.36
CA THR A 282 -1.70 -12.65 13.86
C THR A 282 -2.23 -11.74 12.74
N LEU A 283 -1.57 -11.77 11.57
CA LEU A 283 -1.98 -10.99 10.41
C LEU A 283 -3.31 -11.46 9.77
N THR A 284 -3.68 -12.73 9.96
CA THR A 284 -4.98 -13.25 9.54
C THR A 284 -6.09 -12.60 10.36
N ILE A 285 -5.96 -12.58 11.70
CA ILE A 285 -6.94 -11.94 12.59
C ILE A 285 -6.99 -10.42 12.33
N TYR A 286 -5.83 -9.78 12.19
CA TYR A 286 -5.73 -8.38 11.77
C TYR A 286 -6.48 -8.15 10.45
N SER A 287 -6.31 -9.02 9.46
CA SER A 287 -6.97 -8.88 8.16
C SER A 287 -8.47 -9.07 8.23
N CYS A 288 -8.97 -9.96 9.08
CA CYS A 288 -10.40 -10.07 9.38
C CYS A 288 -10.94 -8.78 10.01
N MET A 289 -10.20 -8.19 10.96
CA MET A 289 -10.58 -6.89 11.55
C MET A 289 -10.58 -5.77 10.53
N THR A 290 -9.57 -5.71 9.65
CA THR A 290 -9.53 -4.68 8.61
C THR A 290 -10.61 -4.84 7.55
N PHE A 291 -10.95 -6.08 7.21
CA PHE A 291 -12.06 -6.39 6.32
C PHE A 291 -13.39 -5.95 6.94
N LEU A 292 -13.67 -6.33 8.18
CA LEU A 292 -14.87 -5.88 8.89
C LEU A 292 -14.90 -4.36 9.02
N GLY A 293 -13.77 -3.73 9.35
CA GLY A 293 -13.63 -2.28 9.43
C GLY A 293 -13.93 -1.58 8.10
N ALA A 294 -13.46 -2.12 6.97
CA ALA A 294 -13.74 -1.56 5.65
C ALA A 294 -15.22 -1.58 5.25
N TRP A 295 -16.01 -2.53 5.77
CA TRP A 295 -17.45 -2.61 5.54
C TRP A 295 -18.26 -1.79 6.55
N LEU A 296 -17.89 -1.87 7.83
CA LEU A 296 -18.68 -1.29 8.91
C LEU A 296 -18.36 0.20 9.14
N LEU A 297 -17.09 0.61 9.13
CA LEU A 297 -16.71 1.97 9.51
C LEU A 297 -17.33 3.05 8.61
N PRO A 298 -17.39 2.91 7.27
CA PRO A 298 -18.05 3.91 6.43
C PRO A 298 -19.53 4.11 6.76
N LEU A 299 -20.23 3.09 7.28
CA LEU A 299 -21.64 3.19 7.68
C LEU A 299 -21.83 3.97 8.99
N LEU A 300 -20.79 4.03 9.83
CA LEU A 300 -20.79 4.73 11.11
C LEU A 300 -20.39 6.20 10.97
N VAL A 301 -19.90 6.63 9.81
CA VAL A 301 -19.47 8.01 9.55
C VAL A 301 -20.56 8.79 8.83
N ARG A 302 -20.71 10.08 9.16
CA ARG A 302 -21.67 10.97 8.49
C ARG A 302 -21.29 11.15 7.02
N SER A 303 -22.23 10.93 6.10
CA SER A 303 -22.01 11.16 4.67
C SER A 303 -22.09 12.67 4.37
N PRO A 304 -21.23 13.21 3.50
CA PRO A 304 -21.35 14.59 3.01
C PRO A 304 -22.69 14.89 2.32
N GLU A 305 -23.40 13.85 1.87
CA GLU A 305 -24.68 13.94 1.17
C GLU A 305 -25.90 13.81 2.10
N ASP A 306 -25.71 13.51 3.40
CA ASP A 306 -26.81 13.29 4.35
C ASP A 306 -27.72 14.53 4.55
N ASP A 307 -27.30 15.70 4.09
CA ASP A 307 -28.11 16.92 4.07
C ASP A 307 -29.13 16.94 2.90
N LYS A 308 -29.08 15.98 1.97
CA LYS A 308 -30.02 15.83 0.84
C LYS A 308 -30.69 14.46 0.85
N PHE A 309 -31.89 14.42 1.45
CA PHE A 309 -32.92 13.37 1.38
C PHE A 309 -32.44 11.92 1.66
N THR A 310 -32.58 11.48 2.91
CA THR A 310 -32.49 10.06 3.29
C THR A 310 -33.86 9.39 3.20
N HIS A 311 -33.92 8.18 2.64
CA HIS A 311 -35.15 7.36 2.68
C HIS A 311 -35.58 7.13 4.14
N ARG A 312 -36.87 7.38 4.44
CA ARG A 312 -37.41 7.16 5.80
C ARG A 312 -37.22 5.68 6.21
N PRO A 313 -36.52 5.40 7.32
CA PRO A 313 -36.38 4.02 7.80
C PRO A 313 -37.74 3.44 8.21
N PRO A 314 -37.89 2.10 8.21
CA PRO A 314 -39.09 1.42 8.72
C PRO A 314 -39.45 1.91 10.14
N GLN A 315 -40.74 2.11 10.42
CA GLN A 315 -41.23 2.70 11.68
C GLN A 315 -40.72 1.97 12.94
N SER A 316 -40.44 0.67 12.84
CA SER A 316 -39.91 -0.16 13.94
C SER A 316 -38.47 0.19 14.37
N ILE A 317 -37.66 0.76 13.48
CA ILE A 317 -36.25 1.13 13.75
C ILE A 317 -35.99 2.63 13.64
N ALA A 318 -37.02 3.43 13.35
CA ALA A 318 -36.87 4.86 13.08
C ALA A 318 -36.26 5.63 14.27
N GLN A 319 -36.71 5.38 15.50
CA GLN A 319 -36.16 6.06 16.69
C GLN A 319 -34.68 5.71 16.94
N LEU A 320 -34.29 4.45 16.69
CA LEU A 320 -32.91 3.99 16.83
C LEU A 320 -32.00 4.61 15.76
N VAL A 321 -32.46 4.59 14.50
CA VAL A 321 -31.71 5.12 13.34
C VAL A 321 -31.58 6.64 13.43
N GLU A 322 -32.63 7.36 13.83
CA GLU A 322 -32.58 8.81 14.03
C GLU A 322 -31.70 9.19 15.23
N GLY A 323 -31.76 8.44 16.33
CA GLY A 323 -30.86 8.61 17.48
C GLY A 323 -29.40 8.38 17.09
N PHE A 324 -29.13 7.32 16.32
CA PHE A 324 -27.79 6.99 15.83
C PHE A 324 -27.26 8.04 14.83
N ASN A 325 -28.08 8.49 13.87
CA ASN A 325 -27.71 9.49 12.88
C ASN A 325 -27.35 10.84 13.50
N LYS A 326 -27.94 11.21 14.65
CA LYS A 326 -27.60 12.45 15.37
C LYS A 326 -26.20 12.44 16.00
N VAL A 327 -25.66 11.26 16.32
CA VAL A 327 -24.37 11.10 17.03
C VAL A 327 -23.24 10.68 16.08
N LYS A 328 -23.52 10.50 14.78
CA LYS A 328 -22.51 10.09 13.80
C LYS A 328 -21.33 11.08 13.78
N PRO A 329 -20.09 10.61 14.05
CA PRO A 329 -18.93 11.47 13.95
C PRO A 329 -18.68 11.90 12.49
N ASP A 330 -18.13 13.11 12.34
CA ASP A 330 -17.63 13.59 11.05
C ASP A 330 -16.38 12.80 10.64
N LEU A 331 -16.10 12.80 9.34
CA LEU A 331 -14.96 12.10 8.75
C LEU A 331 -13.63 12.46 9.42
N LEU A 332 -13.45 13.75 9.76
CA LEU A 332 -12.21 14.19 10.37
C LEU A 332 -12.07 13.72 11.82
N THR A 333 -13.15 13.67 12.61
CA THR A 333 -13.11 13.06 13.96
C THR A 333 -12.72 11.59 13.89
N VAL A 334 -13.30 10.82 12.97
CA VAL A 334 -12.96 9.40 12.81
C VAL A 334 -11.51 9.24 12.39
N TRP A 335 -11.02 10.06 11.47
CA TRP A 335 -9.62 10.04 11.08
C TRP A 335 -8.67 10.38 12.24
N GLN A 336 -8.99 11.40 13.05
CA GLN A 336 -8.24 11.73 14.26
C GLN A 336 -8.25 10.59 15.28
N ALA A 337 -9.40 9.94 15.49
CA ALA A 337 -9.53 8.78 16.36
C ALA A 337 -8.61 7.63 15.89
N GLY A 338 -8.51 7.39 14.58
CA GLY A 338 -7.58 6.43 14.01
C GLY A 338 -6.11 6.70 14.40
N HIS A 339 -5.66 7.95 14.34
CA HIS A 339 -4.30 8.31 14.80
C HIS A 339 -4.11 8.08 16.30
N VAL A 340 -5.10 8.44 17.13
CA VAL A 340 -5.06 8.21 18.58
C VAL A 340 -4.99 6.72 18.90
N MET A 341 -5.82 5.90 18.25
CA MET A 341 -5.85 4.45 18.45
C MET A 341 -4.50 3.81 18.11
N PHE A 342 -3.93 4.14 16.95
CA PHE A 342 -2.62 3.62 16.54
C PHE A 342 -1.51 4.07 17.50
N ALA A 343 -1.48 5.36 17.86
CA ALA A 343 -0.50 5.88 18.81
C ALA A 343 -0.61 5.16 20.16
N ALA A 344 -1.81 5.06 20.74
CA ALA A 344 -2.03 4.40 22.03
C ALA A 344 -1.57 2.93 22.03
N ALA A 345 -1.85 2.18 20.95
CA ALA A 345 -1.41 0.80 20.83
C ALA A 345 0.11 0.67 20.72
N MET A 346 0.75 1.50 19.89
CA MET A 346 2.20 1.42 19.67
C MET A 346 3.02 2.03 20.82
N PHE A 347 2.45 2.92 21.62
CA PHE A 347 3.02 3.34 22.91
C PHE A 347 3.21 2.17 23.87
N LEU A 348 2.33 1.16 23.81
CA LEU A 348 2.40 -0.03 24.64
C LEU A 348 3.35 -1.11 24.09
N ALA A 349 3.86 -0.96 22.86
CA ALA A 349 4.67 -2.00 22.21
C ALA A 349 5.93 -2.39 22.99
N PRO A 350 6.74 -1.47 23.57
CA PRO A 350 7.92 -1.84 24.36
C PRO A 350 7.60 -2.63 25.64
N PHE A 351 6.35 -2.55 26.11
CA PHE A 351 5.91 -3.22 27.34
C PHE A 351 5.26 -4.58 27.08
N ALA A 352 5.06 -4.97 25.81
CA ALA A 352 4.41 -6.22 25.44
C ALA A 352 5.38 -7.41 25.54
N LYS A 353 5.50 -7.97 26.75
CA LYS A 353 6.33 -9.15 27.06
C LYS A 353 5.60 -10.49 26.94
N SER A 354 4.54 -10.55 26.15
CA SER A 354 3.82 -11.79 25.86
C SER A 354 3.25 -11.75 24.44
N PHE A 355 3.29 -12.89 23.78
CA PHE A 355 2.68 -13.15 22.48
C PHE A 355 1.21 -12.71 22.45
N ARG A 356 0.44 -12.98 23.51
CA ARG A 356 -0.99 -12.63 23.55
C ARG A 356 -1.19 -11.11 23.55
N VAL A 357 -0.35 -10.38 24.28
CA VAL A 357 -0.40 -8.91 24.35
C VAL A 357 0.06 -8.31 23.02
N ALA A 358 1.18 -8.78 22.47
CA ALA A 358 1.68 -8.29 21.18
C ALA A 358 0.66 -8.54 20.05
N THR A 359 0.06 -9.73 20.00
CA THR A 359 -1.02 -10.09 19.06
C THR A 359 -2.23 -9.16 19.22
N ALA A 360 -2.68 -8.91 20.46
CA ALA A 360 -3.81 -8.03 20.72
C ALA A 360 -3.54 -6.60 20.23
N LEU A 361 -2.33 -6.07 20.43
CA LEU A 361 -1.93 -4.75 19.94
C LEU A 361 -1.91 -4.69 18.41
N VAL A 362 -1.35 -5.70 17.73
CA VAL A 362 -1.36 -5.75 16.25
C VAL A 362 -2.77 -5.84 15.71
N VAL A 363 -3.61 -6.72 16.26
CA VAL A 363 -5.01 -6.88 15.83
C VAL A 363 -5.82 -5.61 16.05
N PHE A 364 -5.63 -4.93 17.20
CA PHE A 364 -6.28 -3.66 17.48
C PHE A 364 -5.92 -2.59 16.45
N CYS A 365 -4.67 -2.55 15.96
CA CYS A 365 -4.25 -1.68 14.87
C CYS A 365 -4.98 -1.93 13.54
N GLY A 366 -5.74 -3.02 13.38
CA GLY A 366 -6.60 -3.25 12.22
C GLY A 366 -7.70 -2.19 12.06
N ILE A 367 -8.22 -1.66 13.17
CA ILE A 367 -9.23 -0.59 13.14
C ILE A 367 -8.65 0.73 12.60
N PRO A 368 -7.58 1.30 13.18
CA PRO A 368 -6.99 2.53 12.65
C PRO A 368 -6.41 2.36 11.24
N TRP A 369 -5.94 1.17 10.87
CA TRP A 369 -5.57 0.88 9.47
C TRP A 369 -6.75 1.00 8.52
N SER A 370 -7.91 0.47 8.92
CA SER A 370 -9.13 0.58 8.13
C SER A 370 -9.50 2.04 7.90
N ILE A 371 -9.41 2.88 8.93
CA ILE A 371 -9.70 4.31 8.84
C ILE A 371 -8.73 5.02 7.87
N ILE A 372 -7.42 4.81 8.03
CA ILE A 372 -6.41 5.51 7.22
C ILE A 372 -6.43 5.08 5.75
N SER A 373 -6.97 3.88 5.44
CA SER A 373 -7.05 3.38 4.06
C SER A 373 -8.00 4.17 3.15
N TRP A 374 -8.99 4.87 3.71
CA TRP A 374 -10.01 5.60 2.92
C TRP A 374 -10.28 7.03 3.41
N ALA A 375 -10.11 7.35 4.69
CA ALA A 375 -10.42 8.68 5.20
C ALA A 375 -9.58 9.81 4.56
N PRO A 376 -8.26 9.65 4.34
CA PRO A 376 -7.44 10.67 3.71
C PRO A 376 -7.78 10.90 2.24
N THR A 377 -8.02 9.83 1.50
CA THR A 377 -8.36 9.89 0.07
C THR A 377 -9.76 10.48 -0.13
N ALA A 378 -10.71 10.14 0.74
CA ALA A 378 -12.03 10.77 0.78
C ALA A 378 -11.94 12.27 1.11
N THR A 379 -11.14 12.63 2.12
CA THR A 379 -10.93 14.04 2.50
C THR A 379 -10.28 14.83 1.37
N MET A 380 -9.26 14.26 0.72
CA MET A 380 -8.63 14.88 -0.44
C MET A 380 -9.61 15.07 -1.59
N GLY A 381 -10.41 14.05 -1.93
CA GLY A 381 -11.42 14.15 -2.98
C GLY A 381 -12.44 15.26 -2.72
N MET A 382 -12.89 15.44 -1.48
CA MET A 382 -13.78 16.54 -1.11
C MET A 382 -13.13 17.92 -1.30
N GLU A 383 -11.85 18.08 -0.94
CA GLU A 383 -11.14 19.35 -1.11
C GLU A 383 -10.86 19.67 -2.58
N VAL A 384 -10.49 18.68 -3.39
CA VAL A 384 -10.33 18.84 -4.84
C VAL A 384 -11.64 19.28 -5.48
N ASN A 385 -12.76 18.62 -5.14
CA ASN A 385 -14.08 18.99 -5.64
C ASN A 385 -14.48 20.43 -5.27
N LYS A 386 -14.14 20.88 -4.05
CA LYS A 386 -14.39 22.27 -3.61
C LYS A 386 -13.60 23.29 -4.43
N ILE A 387 -12.32 23.02 -4.70
CA ILE A 387 -11.46 23.90 -5.50
C ILE A 387 -12.04 24.04 -6.90
N THR A 388 -12.36 22.92 -7.57
CA THR A 388 -12.91 22.99 -8.93
C THR A 388 -14.29 23.64 -8.98
N SER A 389 -15.13 23.42 -7.97
CA SER A 389 -16.46 24.05 -7.90
C SER A 389 -16.37 25.57 -7.76
N LYS A 390 -15.39 26.09 -7.00
CA LYS A 390 -15.15 27.53 -6.88
C LYS A 390 -14.72 28.15 -8.21
N ASP A 391 -13.82 27.51 -8.94
CA ASP A 391 -13.37 27.98 -10.27
C ASP A 391 -14.51 27.98 -11.31
N THR A 392 -15.44 27.03 -11.20
CA THR A 392 -16.61 26.97 -12.09
C THR A 392 -17.65 28.05 -11.76
N ALA A 393 -17.80 28.43 -10.48
CA ALA A 393 -18.74 29.46 -10.05
C ALA A 393 -18.37 30.87 -10.55
N TYR A 394 -17.07 31.17 -10.71
CA TYR A 394 -16.59 32.43 -11.31
C TYR A 394 -16.85 32.53 -12.83
N ARG A 395 -17.26 31.45 -13.50
CA ARG A 395 -17.55 31.45 -14.95
C ARG A 395 -18.99 31.78 -15.31
N ARG A 396 -19.88 32.04 -14.34
CA ARG A 396 -21.22 32.58 -14.63
C ARG A 396 -21.26 34.07 -14.33
N LEU A 397 -21.53 34.84 -15.38
CA LEU A 397 -21.87 36.27 -15.45
C LEU A 397 -20.69 37.25 -15.58
N SER A 398 -20.24 37.45 -16.82
CA SER A 398 -19.89 38.78 -17.30
C SER A 398 -20.62 39.08 -18.61
N GLY A 399 -21.57 40.01 -18.48
CA GLY A 399 -22.46 40.64 -19.47
C GLY A 399 -22.24 40.42 -20.96
N THR A 400 -23.26 39.85 -21.60
CA THR A 400 -23.81 40.29 -22.90
C THR A 400 -25.27 39.85 -22.97
N PRO A 401 -26.23 40.74 -23.29
CA PRO A 401 -27.62 40.35 -23.47
C PRO A 401 -27.79 39.84 -24.91
N GLU A 402 -27.50 38.56 -25.16
CA GLU A 402 -27.97 37.90 -26.38
C GLU A 402 -29.29 37.17 -26.11
N PRO A 403 -30.27 37.28 -27.02
CA PRO A 403 -31.57 36.66 -26.85
C PRO A 403 -31.44 35.14 -26.79
N MET A 404 -32.19 34.56 -25.87
CA MET A 404 -32.22 33.13 -25.56
C MET A 404 -32.80 32.35 -26.75
N ASP A 405 -31.94 31.90 -27.67
CA ASP A 405 -32.34 31.02 -28.76
C ASP A 405 -32.54 29.61 -28.19
N LEU A 406 -33.81 29.25 -27.98
CA LEU A 406 -34.26 27.94 -27.55
C LEU A 406 -34.08 26.93 -28.72
N ARG A 407 -32.84 26.54 -29.01
CA ARG A 407 -32.56 25.46 -29.96
C ARG A 407 -32.76 24.11 -29.27
N THR A 408 -33.87 23.48 -29.63
CA THR A 408 -34.25 22.10 -29.32
C THR A 408 -33.05 21.15 -29.46
N ILE A 409 -32.59 20.60 -28.34
CA ILE A 409 -31.54 19.57 -28.29
C ILE A 409 -32.13 18.28 -28.86
N ALA A 410 -31.88 18.04 -30.15
CA ALA A 410 -32.40 16.86 -30.84
C ALA A 410 -31.44 15.66 -30.87
N ASN A 411 -30.19 15.75 -30.36
CA ASN A 411 -29.29 14.58 -30.32
C ASN A 411 -28.26 14.64 -29.16
N PRO A 412 -28.07 13.56 -28.37
CA PRO A 412 -27.14 13.55 -27.23
C PRO A 412 -25.65 13.44 -27.58
N VAL A 413 -25.28 13.40 -28.87
CA VAL A 413 -23.91 13.04 -29.30
C VAL A 413 -23.03 14.28 -29.49
N ASP A 414 -23.60 15.46 -29.74
CA ASP A 414 -22.82 16.67 -30.07
C ASP A 414 -22.42 17.52 -28.84
N ALA A 415 -22.96 17.22 -27.65
CA ALA A 415 -22.62 17.95 -26.42
C ALA A 415 -21.21 17.63 -25.87
N ILE A 416 -20.52 16.61 -26.44
CA ILE A 416 -19.21 16.15 -25.96
C ILE A 416 -18.05 16.86 -26.69
N HIS A 417 -18.28 17.47 -27.87
CA HIS A 417 -17.20 17.98 -28.73
C HIS A 417 -16.91 19.48 -28.65
N VAL A 418 -17.61 20.25 -27.82
CA VAL A 418 -17.48 21.73 -27.82
C VAL A 418 -16.41 22.26 -26.84
N VAL A 419 -15.74 21.42 -26.06
CA VAL A 419 -14.73 21.88 -25.06
C VAL A 419 -13.30 21.95 -25.63
N GLU A 420 -13.01 21.40 -26.82
CA GLU A 420 -11.62 21.16 -27.26
C GLU A 420 -10.98 22.25 -28.12
N HIS A 421 -11.70 23.33 -28.48
CA HIS A 421 -11.16 24.39 -29.33
C HIS A 421 -11.44 25.80 -28.78
N ALA A 422 -10.61 26.25 -27.84
CA ALA A 422 -10.38 27.67 -27.57
C ALA A 422 -8.92 28.00 -27.96
N PRO A 423 -8.63 29.15 -28.60
CA PRO A 423 -7.26 29.51 -28.98
C PRO A 423 -6.42 29.82 -27.74
N GLU A 424 -5.25 29.19 -27.64
CA GLU A 424 -4.24 29.44 -26.60
C GLU A 424 -3.51 30.76 -26.85
N ASP A 425 -3.97 31.86 -26.26
CA ASP A 425 -3.25 33.15 -26.27
C ASP A 425 -3.11 33.77 -24.86
N ASN A 426 -2.88 32.95 -23.82
CA ASN A 426 -2.43 33.46 -22.52
C ASN A 426 -1.59 32.42 -21.73
N PRO A 427 -0.31 32.69 -21.41
CA PRO A 427 0.60 31.70 -20.84
C PRO A 427 0.41 31.41 -19.34
N THR A 428 -0.65 31.91 -18.69
CA THR A 428 -0.82 31.86 -17.23
C THR A 428 -2.01 31.04 -16.73
N THR A 429 -2.80 30.38 -17.58
CA THR A 429 -3.96 29.60 -17.13
C THR A 429 -4.05 28.21 -17.77
N ASN A 430 -3.18 27.29 -17.35
CA ASN A 430 -3.37 25.85 -17.56
C ASN A 430 -4.57 25.37 -16.71
N THR A 431 -5.79 25.52 -17.21
CA THR A 431 -6.98 24.90 -16.59
C THR A 431 -7.10 23.47 -17.11
N GLY A 432 -6.37 22.55 -16.47
CA GLY A 432 -6.53 21.11 -16.71
C GLY A 432 -7.96 20.66 -16.41
N SER A 433 -8.42 19.60 -17.08
CA SER A 433 -9.73 19.00 -16.77
C SER A 433 -9.81 18.62 -15.28
N THR A 434 -11.02 18.58 -14.69
CA THR A 434 -11.26 18.14 -13.29
C THR A 434 -10.50 16.85 -12.94
N GLY A 435 -10.45 15.91 -13.88
CA GLY A 435 -9.74 14.64 -13.74
C GLY A 435 -8.21 14.80 -13.66
N GLU A 436 -7.65 15.71 -14.46
CA GLU A 436 -6.20 15.98 -14.48
C GLU A 436 -5.73 16.62 -13.17
N LEU A 437 -6.47 17.62 -12.68
CA LEU A 437 -6.18 18.28 -11.41
C LEU A 437 -6.28 17.30 -10.23
N SER A 438 -7.32 16.45 -10.21
CA SER A 438 -7.46 15.37 -9.23
C SER A 438 -6.26 14.42 -9.28
N GLY A 439 -5.86 13.97 -10.48
CA GLY A 439 -4.69 13.11 -10.67
C GLY A 439 -3.40 13.69 -10.08
N ILE A 440 -3.16 14.99 -10.25
CA ILE A 440 -1.99 15.68 -9.70
C ILE A 440 -2.00 15.65 -8.16
N TYR A 441 -3.11 16.02 -7.51
CA TYR A 441 -3.19 16.02 -6.05
C TYR A 441 -3.06 14.62 -5.44
N PHE A 442 -3.67 13.61 -6.04
CA PHE A 442 -3.48 12.22 -5.62
C PHE A 442 -2.04 11.72 -5.86
N GLY A 443 -1.39 12.18 -6.92
CA GLY A 443 0.04 11.93 -7.17
C GLY A 443 0.92 12.52 -6.07
N ILE A 444 0.66 13.76 -5.67
CA ILE A 444 1.38 14.42 -4.55
C ILE A 444 1.12 13.71 -3.23
N LEU A 445 -0.12 13.30 -2.96
CA LEU A 445 -0.44 12.53 -1.76
C LEU A 445 0.42 11.26 -1.69
N ASN A 446 0.56 10.52 -2.79
CA ASN A 446 1.39 9.32 -2.85
C ASN A 446 2.88 9.62 -2.55
N ILE A 447 3.41 10.77 -2.97
CA ILE A 447 4.78 11.20 -2.61
C ILE A 447 4.87 11.40 -1.10
N TYR A 448 3.91 12.10 -0.50
CA TYR A 448 3.83 12.32 0.95
C TYR A 448 3.59 11.03 1.76
N GLN A 449 3.11 9.95 1.13
CA GLN A 449 3.03 8.63 1.75
C GLN A 449 4.33 7.84 1.59
N THR A 450 5.10 8.07 0.52
CA THR A 450 6.28 7.26 0.18
C THR A 450 7.57 7.82 0.78
N VAL A 451 7.77 9.14 0.75
CA VAL A 451 8.97 9.79 1.33
C VAL A 451 9.18 9.44 2.82
N PRO A 452 8.15 9.46 3.69
CA PRO A 452 8.27 9.02 5.08
C PRO A 452 8.84 7.62 5.28
N GLN A 453 8.63 6.72 4.33
CA GLN A 453 9.06 5.33 4.46
C GLN A 453 10.60 5.22 4.41
N PHE A 454 11.27 6.10 3.67
CA PHE A 454 12.74 6.20 3.72
C PHE A 454 13.21 6.68 5.10
N ILE A 455 12.50 7.64 5.71
CA ILE A 455 12.80 8.12 7.06
C ILE A 455 12.56 7.00 8.08
N GLY A 456 11.44 6.28 7.98
CA GLY A 456 11.11 5.14 8.82
C GLY A 456 12.15 4.01 8.71
N SER A 457 12.61 3.71 7.49
CA SER A 457 13.71 2.76 7.25
C SER A 457 15.01 3.24 7.90
N PHE A 458 15.40 4.50 7.71
CA PHE A 458 16.61 5.06 8.34
C PHE A 458 16.55 5.02 9.87
N ILE A 459 15.42 5.42 10.46
CA ILE A 459 15.19 5.33 11.91
C ILE A 459 15.32 3.88 12.38
N SER A 460 14.68 2.94 11.68
CA SER A 460 14.73 1.52 12.05
C SER A 460 16.16 0.98 11.98
N THR A 461 16.91 1.31 10.93
CA THR A 461 18.32 0.97 10.76
C THR A 461 19.16 1.50 11.92
N LEU A 462 18.97 2.76 12.33
CA LEU A 462 19.69 3.36 13.46
C LEU A 462 19.37 2.64 14.78
N VAL A 463 18.09 2.41 15.06
CA VAL A 463 17.63 1.71 16.27
C VAL A 463 18.19 0.29 16.33
N PHE A 464 18.13 -0.45 15.22
CA PHE A 464 18.69 -1.81 15.14
C PHE A 464 20.20 -1.83 15.35
N SER A 465 20.94 -0.89 14.76
CA SER A 465 22.39 -0.78 14.93
C SER A 465 22.81 -0.45 16.37
N ILE A 466 21.95 0.20 17.16
CA ILE A 466 22.25 0.59 18.55
C ILE A 466 21.83 -0.51 19.54
N LEU A 467 20.59 -1.01 19.41
CA LEU A 467 20.00 -1.90 20.41
C LEU A 467 20.30 -3.38 20.17
N GLU A 468 20.42 -3.79 18.92
CA GLU A 468 20.65 -5.19 18.54
C GLU A 468 21.77 -5.28 17.47
N PRO A 469 23.00 -4.83 17.79
CA PRO A 469 24.13 -4.88 16.88
C PRO A 469 24.58 -6.34 16.69
N GLY A 470 24.12 -6.99 15.64
CA GLY A 470 24.49 -8.37 15.32
C GLY A 470 23.41 -9.15 14.57
N LYS A 471 23.64 -10.45 14.43
CA LYS A 471 22.68 -11.40 13.83
C LYS A 471 21.68 -11.88 14.87
N SER A 472 20.47 -12.22 14.41
CA SER A 472 19.40 -12.72 15.28
C SER A 472 19.81 -14.06 15.92
N PRO A 473 19.83 -14.17 17.27
CA PRO A 473 20.03 -15.43 17.99
C PRO A 473 19.03 -16.52 17.58
N GLU A 474 17.79 -16.12 17.28
CA GLU A 474 16.68 -17.02 17.02
C GLU A 474 16.67 -17.57 15.59
N LEU A 475 17.23 -16.82 14.63
CA LEU A 475 17.12 -17.14 13.20
C LEU A 475 18.46 -17.43 12.51
N ALA A 476 19.58 -16.92 13.01
CA ALA A 476 20.90 -17.10 12.39
C ALA A 476 21.71 -18.21 13.09
N THR A 477 21.17 -19.43 13.18
CA THR A 477 21.76 -20.56 13.92
C THR A 477 23.16 -20.97 13.45
N ASP A 478 23.51 -20.66 12.21
CA ASP A 478 24.83 -20.97 11.62
C ASP A 478 25.91 -19.92 11.97
N ALA A 479 25.54 -18.85 12.67
CA ALA A 479 26.47 -17.80 13.07
C ALA A 479 27.23 -18.17 14.36
N HIS A 480 28.46 -17.66 14.48
CA HIS A 480 29.24 -17.87 15.71
C HIS A 480 28.58 -17.11 16.88
N PRO A 481 28.62 -17.62 18.14
CA PRO A 481 28.04 -16.96 19.32
C PRO A 481 28.40 -15.47 19.48
N SER A 482 29.60 -15.07 19.07
CA SER A 482 30.07 -13.68 19.11
C SER A 482 29.48 -12.76 18.03
N GLU A 483 28.82 -13.31 17.01
CA GLU A 483 28.14 -12.54 15.95
C GLU A 483 26.68 -12.21 16.31
N HIS A 484 26.18 -12.78 17.40
CA HIS A 484 24.82 -12.57 17.87
C HIS A 484 24.69 -11.32 18.74
N HIS A 485 23.55 -10.64 18.62
CA HIS A 485 23.24 -9.51 19.49
C HIS A 485 22.73 -9.98 20.87
N PRO A 486 22.91 -9.18 21.94
CA PRO A 486 22.34 -9.50 23.24
C PRO A 486 20.81 -9.45 23.24
N THR A 487 20.17 -10.18 24.15
CA THR A 487 18.69 -10.26 24.29
C THR A 487 18.15 -9.63 25.58
N ASP A 488 19.03 -9.10 26.44
CA ASP A 488 18.67 -8.59 27.78
C ASP A 488 17.94 -7.23 27.75
N GLY A 489 17.88 -6.58 26.58
CA GLY A 489 17.26 -5.27 26.37
C GLY A 489 15.84 -5.30 25.78
N PRO A 490 15.20 -4.13 25.63
CA PRO A 490 13.92 -4.03 24.94
C PRO A 490 14.07 -4.46 23.47
N ASN A 491 13.06 -5.14 22.93
CA ASN A 491 13.05 -5.53 21.53
C ASN A 491 13.18 -4.29 20.63
N ALA A 492 14.19 -4.26 19.76
CA ALA A 492 14.47 -3.06 18.96
C ALA A 492 13.32 -2.69 18.00
N ILE A 493 12.56 -3.67 17.50
CA ILE A 493 11.36 -3.42 16.68
C ILE A 493 10.30 -2.69 17.52
N SER A 494 10.10 -3.12 18.78
CA SER A 494 9.13 -2.45 19.67
C SER A 494 9.48 -0.98 19.93
N VAL A 495 10.76 -0.64 19.96
CA VAL A 495 11.25 0.75 20.06
C VAL A 495 10.96 1.53 18.78
N CYS A 496 11.14 0.92 17.60
CA CYS A 496 10.74 1.53 16.33
C CYS A 496 9.23 1.81 16.27
N LEU A 497 8.40 0.88 16.75
CA LEU A 497 6.95 1.06 16.84
C LEU A 497 6.59 2.21 17.79
N PHE A 498 7.28 2.33 18.92
CA PHE A 498 7.10 3.44 19.86
C PHE A 498 7.47 4.80 19.26
N ILE A 499 8.59 4.90 18.53
CA ILE A 499 8.94 6.12 17.79
C ILE A 499 7.84 6.43 16.75
N GLY A 500 7.30 5.39 16.10
CA GLY A 500 6.15 5.50 15.23
C GLY A 500 4.89 6.06 15.92
N ALA A 501 4.66 5.73 17.19
CA ALA A 501 3.56 6.29 17.99
C ALA A 501 3.71 7.81 18.18
N ILE A 502 4.94 8.29 18.41
CA ILE A 502 5.23 9.72 18.52
C ILE A 502 4.94 10.43 17.18
N ALA A 503 5.35 9.83 16.06
CA ALA A 503 5.04 10.36 14.73
C ALA A 503 3.51 10.38 14.46
N ALA A 504 2.77 9.38 14.92
CA ALA A 504 1.30 9.37 14.82
C ALA A 504 0.64 10.48 15.64
N CYS A 505 1.21 10.89 16.78
CA CYS A 505 0.78 12.10 17.51
C CYS A 505 1.00 13.38 16.69
N ALA A 506 2.11 13.49 15.95
CA ALA A 506 2.32 14.60 15.02
C ALA A 506 1.28 14.59 13.87
N ALA A 507 0.95 13.40 13.34
CA ALA A 507 -0.12 13.23 12.35
C ALA A 507 -1.49 13.68 12.90
N LEU A 508 -1.80 13.37 14.16
CA LEU A 508 -3.01 13.84 14.83
C LEU A 508 -3.06 15.37 14.90
N VAL A 509 -1.95 16.03 15.25
CA VAL A 509 -1.88 17.51 15.29
C VAL A 509 -2.10 18.10 13.89
N ALA A 510 -1.44 17.56 12.86
CA ALA A 510 -1.65 17.99 11.48
C ALA A 510 -3.11 17.81 11.03
N THR A 511 -3.73 16.67 11.38
CA THR A 511 -5.14 16.37 11.08
C THR A 511 -6.09 17.30 11.83
N ARG A 512 -5.76 17.72 13.07
CA ARG A 512 -6.57 18.69 13.82
C ARG A 512 -6.56 20.08 13.19
N LYS A 513 -5.43 20.50 12.62
CA LYS A 513 -5.32 21.80 11.94
C LYS A 513 -6.26 21.93 10.72
N LEU A 514 -6.68 20.82 10.10
CA LEU A 514 -7.68 20.82 9.01
C LEU A 514 -9.03 21.45 9.37
N ARG A 515 -9.42 21.43 10.66
CA ARG A 515 -10.64 22.11 11.13
C ARG A 515 -10.55 23.63 11.03
N TYR A 516 -9.34 24.17 11.14
CA TYR A 516 -9.12 25.60 11.38
C TYR A 516 -8.50 26.32 10.17
N ALA A 517 -8.09 25.60 9.12
CA ALA A 517 -7.61 26.28 7.92
C ALA A 517 -8.76 26.66 6.98
N HIS A 518 -8.74 27.91 6.56
CA HIS A 518 -9.69 28.49 5.62
C HIS A 518 -9.11 28.54 4.21
#